data_AF-A0A0Q8JIC9-F1
#
_entry.id   AF-A0A0Q8JIC9-F1
#
_cell.length_a   1.000
_cell.length_b   1.000
_cell.length_c   1.000
_cell.angle_alpha   90.00
_cell.angle_beta   90.00
_cell.angle_gamma   90.00
#
_symmetry.space_group_name_H-M   'P 1'
#
loop_
_entity.id
_entity.type
_entity.pdbx_description
1 polymer ?
#
loop_
_entity_poly.entity_id
_entity_poly.type
_entity_poly.pdbx_seq_one_letter_code
_entity_poly.pdbx_strand_id
1 'polypeptide(L)'
;MSATPNPIHLRSPLRTRAAWLALCLSLCGAAQAAAPAAPTSPFDGYWQTCERYQGEEYCESLQLSQQGATIRAAWNWRASQTGGTDLLKGRIEDGRAVFDTSGCQVASERECRPKQQARPTLMVLLRCGRDLYWVHDRKRGCADVKPSERYRRVEPKALAADVVDFAGYDFFRQP
;
A
#
# COMPACT_ATOMS: atom_id res chain seq x y z
N MET A 1 26.92 79.04 -50.65
CA MET A 1 28.16 78.24 -50.60
C MET A 1 27.85 76.97 -49.81
N SER A 2 27.91 75.83 -50.50
CA SER A 2 27.62 74.51 -49.96
C SER A 2 28.81 73.96 -49.15
N ALA A 3 28.53 73.29 -48.03
CA ALA A 3 29.37 72.23 -47.52
C ALA A 3 28.47 71.15 -46.89
N THR A 4 28.58 69.95 -47.42
CA THR A 4 27.84 68.70 -47.13
C THR A 4 28.22 68.11 -45.77
N PRO A 5 27.29 67.43 -45.06
CA PRO A 5 27.61 66.62 -43.88
C PRO A 5 27.91 65.15 -44.26
N ASN A 6 28.88 64.56 -43.55
CA ASN A 6 29.24 63.13 -43.60
C ASN A 6 28.14 62.23 -43.00
N PRO A 7 27.93 61.00 -43.52
CA PRO A 7 27.02 60.04 -42.91
C PRO A 7 27.70 59.25 -41.78
N ILE A 8 27.05 59.18 -40.62
CA ILE A 8 27.39 58.23 -39.55
C ILE A 8 26.63 56.93 -39.80
N HIS A 9 27.34 55.83 -40.00
CA HIS A 9 26.77 54.49 -40.09
C HIS A 9 26.21 54.03 -38.73
N LEU A 10 24.89 53.85 -38.64
CA LEU A 10 24.25 53.10 -37.56
C LEU A 10 24.59 51.61 -37.69
N ARG A 11 25.33 51.07 -36.71
CA ARG A 11 25.44 49.63 -36.49
C ARG A 11 24.52 49.23 -35.35
N SER A 12 23.45 48.50 -35.68
CA SER A 12 22.54 47.85 -34.73
C SER A 12 23.24 46.66 -34.06
N PRO A 13 23.29 46.56 -32.72
CA PRO A 13 23.66 45.30 -32.06
C PRO A 13 22.41 44.46 -31.81
N LEU A 14 21.95 43.75 -32.85
CA LEU A 14 21.00 42.64 -32.73
C LEU A 14 21.76 41.38 -32.27
N ARG A 15 22.27 41.35 -31.03
CA ARG A 15 22.99 40.17 -30.53
C ARG A 15 23.11 40.09 -29.01
N THR A 16 21.99 40.12 -28.28
CA THR A 16 22.05 39.91 -26.81
C THR A 16 20.84 39.21 -26.18
N ARG A 17 19.87 38.71 -26.96
CA ARG A 17 18.71 38.00 -26.39
C ARG A 17 18.80 36.46 -26.40
N ALA A 18 19.75 35.87 -27.13
CA ALA A 18 19.85 34.41 -27.21
C ALA A 18 20.57 33.76 -26.02
N ALA A 19 21.35 34.53 -25.23
CA ALA A 19 22.14 33.97 -24.13
C ALA A 19 21.32 33.71 -22.85
N TRP A 20 20.18 34.38 -22.67
CA TRP A 20 19.38 34.27 -21.44
C TRP A 20 18.45 33.05 -21.41
N LEU A 21 17.98 32.57 -22.57
CA LEU A 21 17.14 31.37 -22.64
C LEU A 21 17.90 30.07 -22.38
N ALA A 22 19.22 30.05 -22.63
CA ALA A 22 20.05 28.87 -22.41
C ALA A 22 20.41 28.65 -20.93
N LEU A 23 20.45 29.71 -20.11
CA LEU A 23 20.75 29.57 -18.67
C LEU A 23 19.54 29.08 -17.85
N CYS A 24 18.30 29.43 -18.23
CA CYS A 24 17.12 28.95 -17.51
C CYS A 24 16.83 27.46 -17.76
N LEU A 25 17.25 26.92 -18.90
CA LEU A 25 17.03 25.51 -19.26
C LEU A 25 18.06 24.56 -18.64
N SER A 26 19.22 25.04 -18.17
CA SER A 26 20.22 24.16 -17.53
C SER A 26 20.00 23.96 -16.02
N LEU A 27 19.22 24.82 -15.36
CA LEU A 27 18.95 24.75 -13.92
C LEU A 27 17.73 23.90 -13.54
N CYS A 28 16.82 23.60 -14.48
CA CYS A 28 15.72 22.65 -14.27
C CYS A 28 16.08 21.20 -14.68
N GLY A 29 17.23 20.99 -15.32
CA GLY A 29 17.63 19.69 -15.90
C GLY A 29 18.30 18.72 -14.93
N ALA A 30 18.57 19.12 -13.68
CA ALA A 30 19.41 18.34 -12.76
C ALA A 30 18.81 18.28 -11.36
N ALA A 31 17.64 17.66 -11.23
CA ALA A 31 17.23 16.86 -10.07
C ALA A 31 15.77 16.43 -10.26
N GLN A 32 15.52 15.53 -11.22
CA GLN A 32 14.47 14.54 -10.99
C GLN A 32 15.00 13.59 -9.92
N ALA A 33 15.20 14.10 -8.71
CA ALA A 33 15.40 13.27 -7.53
C ALA A 33 14.14 12.42 -7.48
N ALA A 34 14.28 11.12 -7.74
CA ALA A 34 13.19 10.19 -7.54
C ALA A 34 12.64 10.49 -6.14
N ALA A 35 11.37 10.92 -6.09
CA ALA A 35 10.73 11.17 -4.81
C ALA A 35 11.00 9.93 -3.94
N PRO A 36 11.44 10.09 -2.68
CA PRO A 36 11.68 8.94 -1.83
C PRO A 36 10.44 8.06 -1.88
N ALA A 37 10.64 6.77 -2.20
CA ALA A 37 9.54 5.82 -2.24
C ALA A 37 8.74 6.01 -0.95
N ALA A 38 7.43 6.25 -1.07
CA ALA A 38 6.58 6.43 0.09
C ALA A 38 6.85 5.27 1.06
N PRO A 39 7.06 5.54 2.36
CA PRO A 39 7.37 4.48 3.30
C PRO A 39 6.28 3.41 3.19
N THR A 40 6.70 2.20 2.86
CA THR A 40 5.80 1.05 2.82
C THR A 40 5.30 0.80 4.22
N SER A 41 4.01 0.50 4.35
CA SER A 41 3.43 0.20 5.66
C SER A 41 4.21 -0.95 6.30
N PRO A 42 4.48 -0.92 7.62
CA PRO A 42 5.10 -2.06 8.30
C PRO A 42 4.25 -3.34 8.21
N PHE A 43 2.99 -3.20 7.80
CA PHE A 43 2.02 -4.24 7.56
C PHE A 43 2.05 -4.77 6.11
N ASP A 44 2.52 -4.01 5.13
CA ASP A 44 2.38 -4.34 3.70
C ASP A 44 3.06 -5.65 3.33
N GLY A 45 2.35 -6.51 2.60
CA GLY A 45 2.87 -7.76 2.07
C GLY A 45 2.03 -8.96 2.45
N TYR A 46 2.67 -10.12 2.41
CA TYR A 46 2.02 -11.42 2.53
C TYR A 46 2.46 -12.10 3.81
N TRP A 47 1.48 -12.63 4.55
CA TRP A 47 1.68 -13.22 5.85
C TRP A 47 0.94 -14.54 5.94
N GLN A 48 1.50 -15.50 6.67
CA GLN A 48 0.90 -16.82 6.82
C GLN A 48 1.11 -17.37 8.22
N THR A 49 0.09 -18.01 8.75
CA THR A 49 0.20 -18.93 9.88
C THR A 49 -0.27 -20.30 9.44
N CYS A 50 0.35 -21.34 9.96
CA CYS A 50 -0.02 -22.72 9.66
C CYS A 50 -0.02 -23.53 10.96
N GLU A 51 -1.07 -24.32 11.15
CA GLU A 51 -1.20 -25.25 12.26
C GLU A 51 -1.40 -26.66 11.72
N ARG A 52 -0.86 -27.65 12.44
CA ARG A 52 -1.10 -29.06 12.14
C ARG A 52 -2.17 -29.61 13.06
N TYR A 53 -3.23 -30.15 12.49
CA TYR A 53 -4.29 -30.81 13.24
C TYR A 53 -4.58 -32.17 12.62
N GLN A 54 -4.50 -33.23 13.44
CA GLN A 54 -4.68 -34.63 13.02
C GLN A 54 -3.82 -35.06 11.81
N GLY A 55 -2.62 -34.47 11.66
CA GLY A 55 -1.70 -34.79 10.58
C GLY A 55 -1.90 -33.95 9.31
N GLU A 56 -3.00 -33.21 9.20
CA GLU A 56 -3.24 -32.25 8.12
C GLU A 56 -2.70 -30.86 8.50
N GLU A 57 -2.18 -30.13 7.51
CA GLU A 57 -1.71 -28.76 7.69
C GLU A 57 -2.79 -27.78 7.22
N TYR A 58 -3.15 -26.85 8.10
CA TYR A 58 -4.13 -25.82 7.89
C TYR A 58 -3.44 -24.47 7.93
N CYS A 59 -3.47 -23.76 6.80
CA CYS A 59 -2.84 -22.46 6.70
C CYS A 59 -3.88 -21.37 6.49
N GLU A 60 -3.69 -20.26 7.20
CA GLU A 60 -4.37 -19.01 6.93
C GLU A 60 -3.37 -18.00 6.38
N SER A 61 -3.80 -17.25 5.38
CA SER A 61 -2.97 -16.21 4.77
C SER A 61 -3.62 -14.84 4.82
N LEU A 62 -2.77 -13.82 4.98
CA LEU A 62 -3.13 -12.42 5.00
C LEU A 62 -2.31 -11.68 3.95
N GLN A 63 -2.98 -11.06 2.99
CA GLN A 63 -2.39 -10.06 2.11
C GLN A 63 -2.79 -8.67 2.63
N LEU A 64 -1.82 -7.79 2.83
CA LEU A 64 -2.01 -6.44 3.34
C LEU A 64 -1.42 -5.40 2.38
N SER A 65 -2.17 -4.34 2.13
CA SER A 65 -1.71 -3.20 1.33
C SER A 65 -2.33 -1.90 1.84
N GLN A 66 -1.47 -0.98 2.27
CA GLN A 66 -1.84 0.38 2.61
C GLN A 66 -1.85 1.28 1.38
N GLN A 67 -2.89 2.10 1.27
CA GLN A 67 -3.03 3.15 0.27
C GLN A 67 -3.54 4.41 0.97
N GLY A 68 -2.66 5.40 1.16
CA GLY A 68 -2.98 6.59 1.94
C GLY A 68 -3.31 6.23 3.40
N ALA A 69 -4.48 6.66 3.88
CA ALA A 69 -4.96 6.38 5.24
C ALA A 69 -5.58 4.98 5.40
N THR A 70 -5.90 4.32 4.29
CA THR A 70 -6.62 3.04 4.30
C THR A 70 -5.65 1.88 4.22
N ILE A 71 -5.80 0.88 5.09
CA ILE A 71 -5.19 -0.44 4.92
C ILE A 71 -6.25 -1.43 4.42
N ARG A 72 -5.90 -2.16 3.37
CA ARG A 72 -6.72 -3.22 2.78
C ARG A 72 -6.15 -4.56 3.19
N ALA A 73 -7.03 -5.51 3.50
CA ALA A 73 -6.64 -6.88 3.74
C ALA A 73 -7.46 -7.85 2.88
N ALA A 74 -6.82 -8.92 2.44
CA ALA A 74 -7.48 -10.17 2.09
C ALA A 74 -7.03 -11.22 3.10
N TRP A 75 -7.99 -11.77 3.83
CA TRP A 75 -7.79 -12.89 4.74
C TRP A 75 -8.35 -14.15 4.11
N ASN A 76 -7.46 -15.07 3.74
CA ASN A 76 -7.82 -16.36 3.21
C ASN A 76 -7.69 -17.38 4.33
N TRP A 77 -8.81 -17.96 4.74
CA TRP A 77 -8.81 -19.10 5.64
C TRP A 77 -9.07 -20.35 4.81
N ARG A 78 -8.16 -21.33 4.90
CA ARG A 78 -8.35 -22.64 4.28
C ARG A 78 -8.24 -23.74 5.33
N ALA A 79 -9.33 -24.48 5.46
CA ALA A 79 -9.44 -25.68 6.28
C ALA A 79 -9.81 -26.87 5.39
N SER A 80 -8.80 -27.61 4.90
CA SER A 80 -8.92 -28.76 3.97
C SER A 80 -9.81 -28.49 2.76
N GLN A 81 -11.09 -28.84 2.84
CA GLN A 81 -12.06 -28.69 1.73
C GLN A 81 -12.98 -27.47 1.88
N THR A 82 -12.80 -26.70 2.94
CA THR A 82 -13.58 -25.49 3.22
C THR A 82 -12.65 -24.29 3.26
N GLY A 83 -13.17 -23.14 2.83
CA GLY A 83 -12.39 -21.93 2.87
C GLY A 83 -13.15 -20.75 2.32
N GLY A 84 -12.50 -19.59 2.40
CA GLY A 84 -13.00 -18.38 1.80
C GLY A 84 -12.01 -17.25 1.95
N THR A 85 -12.25 -16.21 1.17
CA THR A 85 -11.51 -14.96 1.24
C THR A 85 -12.43 -13.90 1.80
N ASP A 86 -12.04 -13.31 2.93
CA ASP A 86 -12.66 -12.10 3.46
C ASP A 86 -11.82 -10.89 3.04
N LEU A 87 -12.47 -9.87 2.49
CA LEU A 87 -11.87 -8.58 2.22
C LEU A 87 -12.21 -7.63 3.37
N LEU A 88 -11.21 -6.93 3.87
CA LEU A 88 -11.33 -5.99 4.99
C LEU A 88 -10.73 -4.65 4.60
N LYS A 89 -11.40 -3.57 5.03
CA LYS A 89 -10.84 -2.22 5.06
C LYS A 89 -10.52 -1.86 6.48
N GLY A 90 -9.56 -0.97 6.65
CA GLY A 90 -9.17 -0.50 7.95
C GLY A 90 -8.26 0.72 7.85
N ARG A 91 -7.58 0.99 8.95
CA ARG A 91 -6.65 2.11 9.11
C ARG A 91 -5.56 1.77 10.11
N ILE A 92 -4.50 2.57 10.11
CA ILE A 92 -3.43 2.45 11.10
C ILE A 92 -3.70 3.42 12.26
N GLU A 93 -3.86 2.89 13.47
CA GLU A 93 -4.09 3.65 14.70
C GLU A 93 -3.05 3.23 15.74
N ASP A 94 -2.29 4.19 16.28
CA ASP A 94 -1.26 3.95 17.30
C ASP A 94 -0.26 2.83 16.93
N GLY A 95 0.11 2.74 15.65
CA GLY A 95 1.02 1.70 15.15
C GLY A 95 0.39 0.30 15.00
N ARG A 96 -0.94 0.20 15.03
CA ARG A 96 -1.73 -1.03 14.90
C ARG A 96 -2.62 -0.94 13.67
N ALA A 97 -2.85 -2.05 12.97
CA ALA A 97 -3.88 -2.06 11.93
C ALA A 97 -5.23 -2.45 12.53
N VAL A 98 -6.21 -1.56 12.39
CA VAL A 98 -7.58 -1.73 12.88
C VAL A 98 -8.50 -1.87 11.67
N PHE A 99 -9.33 -2.91 11.64
CA PHE A 99 -10.23 -3.17 10.51
C PHE A 99 -11.69 -2.89 10.85
N ASP A 100 -12.41 -2.38 9.86
CA ASP A 100 -13.85 -2.18 9.91
C ASP A 100 -14.57 -3.53 9.84
N THR A 101 -15.65 -3.64 10.60
CA THR A 101 -16.24 -4.96 10.91
C THR A 101 -17.18 -5.52 9.86
N SER A 102 -17.72 -4.67 8.98
CA SER A 102 -18.63 -5.11 7.93
C SER A 102 -17.93 -6.10 6.99
N GLY A 103 -16.72 -5.78 6.55
CA GLY A 103 -15.95 -6.56 5.58
C GLY A 103 -16.80 -7.01 4.38
N CYS A 104 -16.28 -7.95 3.60
CA CYS A 104 -17.10 -8.74 2.69
C CYS A 104 -16.44 -10.09 2.40
N GLN A 105 -17.24 -11.10 2.08
CA GLN A 105 -16.75 -12.39 1.62
C GLN A 105 -16.72 -12.40 0.10
N VAL A 106 -15.59 -12.81 -0.50
CA VAL A 106 -15.47 -12.98 -1.95
C VAL A 106 -16.45 -14.05 -2.41
N ALA A 107 -17.32 -13.67 -3.36
CA ALA A 107 -18.31 -14.56 -3.99
C ALA A 107 -17.91 -14.92 -5.43
N SER A 108 -17.18 -14.05 -6.11
CA SER A 108 -16.58 -14.28 -7.43
C SER A 108 -15.38 -13.33 -7.63
N GLU A 109 -14.69 -13.41 -8.77
CA GLU A 109 -13.46 -12.63 -9.06
C GLU A 109 -13.58 -11.11 -8.84
N ARG A 110 -14.78 -10.54 -8.90
CA ARG A 110 -15.03 -9.10 -8.72
C ARG A 110 -16.16 -8.78 -7.75
N GLU A 111 -16.88 -9.80 -7.29
CA GLU A 111 -18.00 -9.62 -6.38
C GLU A 111 -17.57 -10.06 -4.98
N CYS A 112 -17.80 -9.18 -4.01
CA CYS A 112 -17.79 -9.57 -2.62
C CYS A 112 -19.11 -9.18 -1.97
N ARG A 113 -19.65 -10.08 -1.15
CA ARG A 113 -20.93 -9.91 -0.47
C ARG A 113 -20.66 -9.40 0.94
N PRO A 114 -21.29 -8.29 1.37
CA PRO A 114 -21.16 -7.81 2.73
C PRO A 114 -21.51 -8.91 3.73
N LYS A 115 -20.71 -9.07 4.79
CA LYS A 115 -21.01 -10.06 5.82
C LYS A 115 -22.18 -9.53 6.64
N GLN A 116 -23.27 -10.30 6.72
CA GLN A 116 -24.45 -9.93 7.52
C GLN A 116 -24.14 -9.85 9.02
N GLN A 117 -23.14 -10.61 9.49
CA GLN A 117 -22.58 -10.49 10.82
C GLN A 117 -21.22 -9.81 10.74
N ALA A 118 -21.16 -8.60 11.30
CA ALA A 118 -19.90 -7.96 11.65
C ALA A 118 -19.08 -8.91 12.53
N ARG A 119 -17.85 -9.25 12.13
CA ARG A 119 -16.92 -9.87 13.09
C ARG A 119 -16.74 -8.90 14.26
N PRO A 120 -16.54 -9.38 15.50
CA PRO A 120 -16.31 -8.48 16.62
C PRO A 120 -15.21 -7.48 16.26
N THR A 121 -15.49 -6.18 16.46
CA THR A 121 -14.62 -4.97 16.36
C THR A 121 -13.31 -5.06 17.14
N LEU A 122 -13.07 -6.20 17.77
CA LEU A 122 -12.15 -6.39 18.84
C LEU A 122 -10.85 -7.00 18.35
N MET A 123 -10.59 -7.11 17.04
CA MET A 123 -9.36 -7.71 16.53
C MET A 123 -8.52 -6.69 15.76
N VAL A 124 -7.24 -6.62 16.11
CA VAL A 124 -6.26 -5.71 15.50
C VAL A 124 -5.02 -6.50 15.09
N LEU A 125 -4.26 -5.97 14.12
CA LEU A 125 -2.93 -6.48 13.83
C LEU A 125 -1.87 -5.67 14.55
N LEU A 126 -0.98 -6.37 15.26
CA LEU A 126 0.22 -5.83 15.87
C LEU A 126 1.43 -6.27 15.08
N ARG A 127 2.35 -5.32 14.84
CA ARG A 127 3.63 -5.60 14.23
C ARG A 127 4.72 -5.69 15.29
N CYS A 128 5.31 -6.87 15.46
CA CYS A 128 6.35 -7.11 16.46
C CYS A 128 7.61 -7.69 15.81
N GLY A 129 8.67 -6.87 15.71
CA GLY A 129 9.95 -7.28 15.12
C GLY A 129 9.82 -7.63 13.64
N ARG A 130 9.83 -8.91 13.28
CA ARG A 130 9.62 -9.42 11.90
C ARG A 130 8.27 -10.10 11.66
N ASP A 131 7.50 -10.32 12.71
CA ASP A 131 6.24 -11.04 12.67
C ASP A 131 5.02 -10.13 12.86
N LEU A 132 3.88 -10.61 12.40
CA LEU A 132 2.58 -9.99 12.53
C LEU A 132 1.74 -10.82 13.50
N TYR A 133 0.89 -10.19 14.30
CA TYR A 133 0.02 -10.88 15.26
C TYR A 133 -1.40 -10.38 15.12
N TRP A 134 -2.35 -11.28 14.91
CA TRP A 134 -3.77 -10.93 14.89
C TRP A 134 -4.40 -11.24 16.23
N VAL A 135 -4.74 -10.20 16.97
CA VAL A 135 -5.04 -10.30 18.40
C VAL A 135 -6.21 -9.44 18.80
N HIS A 136 -6.72 -9.71 19.99
CA HIS A 136 -7.75 -8.87 20.58
C HIS A 136 -7.22 -7.44 20.86
N ASP A 137 -8.02 -6.41 20.59
CA ASP A 137 -7.72 -4.97 20.74
C ASP A 137 -7.32 -4.54 22.17
N ARG A 138 -7.68 -5.36 23.16
CA ARG A 138 -7.28 -5.24 24.56
C ARG A 138 -5.77 -5.43 24.74
N LYS A 139 -5.09 -6.15 23.84
CA LYS A 139 -3.63 -6.31 23.86
C LYS A 139 -3.00 -5.01 23.39
N ARG A 140 -2.12 -4.45 24.22
CA ARG A 140 -1.57 -3.10 23.99
C ARG A 140 -0.21 -3.10 23.31
N GLY A 141 0.48 -4.23 23.28
CA GLY A 141 1.77 -4.32 22.60
C GLY A 141 2.34 -5.73 22.52
N CYS A 142 3.59 -5.79 22.07
CA CYS A 142 4.29 -7.04 21.76
C CYS A 142 4.60 -7.93 22.97
N ALA A 143 4.42 -7.45 24.20
CA ALA A 143 4.57 -8.26 25.40
C ALA A 143 3.39 -9.22 25.64
N ASP A 144 2.22 -8.92 25.08
CA ASP A 144 0.97 -9.64 25.37
C ASP A 144 0.63 -10.74 24.34
N VAL A 145 1.38 -10.79 23.24
CA VAL A 145 1.09 -11.67 22.10
C VAL A 145 1.56 -13.11 22.35
N LYS A 146 0.85 -14.07 21.78
CA LYS A 146 1.17 -15.50 21.90
C LYS A 146 1.73 -16.04 20.59
N PRO A 147 2.60 -17.07 20.62
CA PRO A 147 3.12 -17.70 19.41
C PRO A 147 2.04 -18.26 18.46
N SER A 148 0.88 -18.68 18.98
CA SER A 148 -0.25 -19.18 18.19
C SER A 148 -0.98 -18.10 17.40
N GLU A 149 -0.79 -16.82 17.74
CA GLU A 149 -1.44 -15.68 17.06
C GLU A 149 -0.58 -15.13 15.92
N ARG A 150 0.58 -15.75 15.69
CA ARG A 150 1.66 -15.23 14.86
C ARG A 150 1.48 -15.60 13.40
N TYR A 151 1.52 -14.59 12.54
CA TYR A 151 1.74 -14.73 11.11
C TYR A 151 3.18 -14.35 10.77
N ARG A 152 3.82 -15.19 9.95
CA ARG A 152 5.16 -14.93 9.41
C ARG A 152 5.06 -14.33 8.02
N ARG A 153 6.00 -13.47 7.67
CA ARG A 153 6.10 -12.95 6.30
C ARG A 153 6.45 -14.09 5.34
N VAL A 154 5.78 -14.13 4.20
CA VAL A 154 6.02 -15.09 3.13
C VAL A 154 6.15 -14.38 1.79
N GLU A 155 6.75 -15.06 0.81
CA GLU A 155 6.81 -14.55 -0.56
C GLU A 155 5.46 -14.73 -1.26
N PRO A 156 5.07 -13.85 -2.20
CA PRO A 156 3.79 -13.92 -2.91
C PRO A 156 3.55 -15.28 -3.57
N LYS A 157 4.62 -15.88 -4.12
CA LYS A 157 4.58 -17.22 -4.76
C LYS A 157 4.11 -18.33 -3.82
N ALA A 158 4.33 -18.19 -2.50
CA ALA A 158 3.86 -19.16 -1.52
C ALA A 158 2.34 -19.09 -1.34
N LEU A 159 1.72 -17.98 -1.75
CA LEU A 159 0.30 -17.69 -1.65
C LEU A 159 -0.35 -17.56 -3.04
N ALA A 160 0.24 -18.09 -4.12
CA ALA A 160 -0.17 -17.76 -5.48
C ALA A 160 -1.69 -17.92 -5.76
N ALA A 161 -2.35 -18.91 -5.14
CA ALA A 161 -3.80 -19.12 -5.24
C ALA A 161 -4.65 -18.20 -4.34
N ASP A 162 -4.02 -17.45 -3.44
CA ASP A 162 -4.62 -16.59 -2.42
C ASP A 162 -4.41 -15.10 -2.67
N VAL A 163 -3.60 -14.75 -3.69
CA VAL A 163 -3.32 -13.35 -4.00
C VAL A 163 -4.56 -12.73 -4.64
N VAL A 164 -5.04 -11.66 -4.01
CA VAL A 164 -6.18 -10.86 -4.46
C VAL A 164 -5.67 -9.60 -5.16
N ASP A 165 -6.20 -9.33 -6.35
CA ASP A 165 -6.10 -8.00 -6.94
C ASP A 165 -7.13 -7.07 -6.29
N PHE A 166 -6.69 -6.27 -5.31
CA PHE A 166 -7.56 -5.31 -4.62
C PHE A 166 -8.21 -4.29 -5.57
N ALA A 167 -7.60 -3.98 -6.71
CA ALA A 167 -8.17 -3.02 -7.66
C ALA A 167 -9.40 -3.57 -8.41
N GLY A 168 -9.55 -4.90 -8.44
CA GLY A 168 -10.64 -5.62 -9.08
C GLY A 168 -11.98 -5.55 -8.33
N TYR A 169 -11.98 -5.19 -7.05
CA TYR A 169 -13.18 -5.20 -6.20
C TYR A 169 -13.70 -3.78 -5.92
N ASP A 170 -14.96 -3.53 -6.28
CA ASP A 170 -15.64 -2.25 -6.00
C ASP A 170 -15.71 -1.91 -4.51
N PHE A 171 -15.67 -2.95 -3.67
CA PHE A 171 -15.54 -2.80 -2.22
C PHE A 171 -14.45 -1.81 -1.85
N PHE A 172 -13.26 -1.89 -2.45
CA PHE A 172 -12.14 -1.00 -2.12
C PHE A 172 -12.17 0.37 -2.79
N ARG A 173 -13.12 0.63 -3.71
CA ARG A 173 -13.28 1.92 -4.39
C ARG A 173 -14.17 2.88 -3.61
N GLN A 174 -15.03 2.34 -2.75
CA GLN A 174 -15.86 3.13 -1.86
C GLN A 174 -14.98 3.75 -0.75
N PRO A 175 -15.25 4.99 -0.32
CA PRO A 175 -14.57 5.59 0.82
C PRO A 175 -14.75 4.78 2.11
#